data_AF-A0A4U3KBI6-F1
#
_entry.id   AF-A0A4U3KBI6-F1
#
_cell.length_a   1.000
_cell.length_b   1.000
_cell.length_c   1.000
_cell.angle_alpha   90.00
_cell.angle_beta   90.00
_cell.angle_gamma   90.00
#
_symmetry.space_group_name_H-M   'P 1'
#
loop_
_entity.id
_entity.type
_entity.pdbx_description
1 polymer ?
#
loop_
_entity_poly.entity_id
_entity_poly.type
_entity_poly.pdbx_seq_one_letter_code
_entity_poly.pdbx_strand_id
1 'polypeptide(L)'
;GKTIKKRLQDYGVGGYLKFIIKKHFNNTDRGDFGWGSDGTPQKPENKSKSKFQSFFRDFYYQQGKRTRTLRFYMQILWIFTLFGMYLTTVSFDKKQISYRELIIKLTIIGAMMFLLLFEGGRSRYLIQFLPFFYLLSAIGWESVLTATNRRKKENVKTFYSSTML
;
A
#
# COMPACT_ATOMS: atom_id res chain seq x y z
N GLY A 1 -30.51 5.00 -13.93
CA GLY A 1 -30.14 5.63 -15.22
C GLY A 1 -30.13 7.15 -15.17
N LYS A 2 -31.31 7.80 -15.14
CA LYS A 2 -31.46 9.28 -15.25
C LYS A 2 -30.63 10.09 -14.24
N THR A 3 -30.52 9.62 -12.99
CA THR A 3 -29.75 10.29 -11.93
C THR A 3 -28.24 10.27 -12.15
N ILE A 4 -27.70 9.20 -12.77
CA ILE A 4 -26.25 9.10 -13.07
C ILE A 4 -25.90 10.06 -14.21
N LYS A 5 -26.71 10.11 -15.26
CA LYS A 5 -26.52 11.04 -16.38
C LYS A 5 -26.55 12.50 -15.92
N LYS A 6 -27.49 12.83 -15.01
CA LYS A 6 -27.58 14.17 -14.40
C LYS A 6 -26.32 14.51 -13.59
N ARG A 7 -25.88 13.60 -12.70
CA ARG A 7 -24.63 13.78 -11.94
C ARG A 7 -23.40 13.94 -12.83
N LEU A 8 -23.31 13.18 -13.93
CA LEU A 8 -22.18 13.28 -14.86
C LEU A 8 -22.16 14.64 -15.58
N GLN A 9 -23.34 15.13 -15.98
CA GLN A 9 -23.49 16.47 -16.56
C GLN A 9 -23.16 17.57 -15.55
N ASP A 10 -23.63 17.42 -14.30
CA ASP A 10 -23.36 18.36 -13.21
C ASP A 10 -21.86 18.44 -12.86
N TYR A 11 -21.11 17.35 -12.99
CA TYR A 11 -19.66 17.34 -12.77
C TYR A 11 -18.86 17.99 -13.91
N GLY A 12 -19.28 17.81 -15.15
CA GLY A 12 -18.45 18.11 -16.32
C GLY A 12 -17.13 17.29 -16.35
N VAL A 13 -16.29 17.50 -17.35
CA VAL A 13 -15.03 16.75 -17.52
C VAL A 13 -14.06 17.00 -16.36
N GLY A 14 -13.89 18.26 -15.97
CA GLY A 14 -12.98 18.64 -14.88
C GLY A 14 -13.44 18.19 -13.49
N GLY A 15 -14.74 18.34 -13.19
CA GLY A 15 -15.29 17.87 -11.92
C GLY A 15 -15.27 16.35 -11.80
N TYR A 16 -15.45 15.63 -12.91
CA TYR A 16 -15.34 14.18 -12.94
C TYR A 16 -13.90 13.70 -12.68
N LEU A 17 -12.89 14.36 -13.27
CA LEU A 17 -11.49 14.06 -12.98
C LEU A 17 -11.16 14.28 -11.49
N LYS A 18 -11.60 15.41 -10.93
CA LYS A 18 -11.43 15.70 -9.50
C LYS A 18 -12.10 14.64 -8.62
N PHE A 19 -13.28 14.17 -9.00
CA PHE A 19 -13.98 13.08 -8.33
C PHE A 19 -13.18 11.77 -8.35
N ILE A 20 -12.65 11.37 -9.51
CA ILE A 20 -11.81 10.16 -9.65
C ILE A 20 -10.55 10.28 -8.79
N ILE A 21 -9.85 11.41 -8.84
CA ILE A 21 -8.63 11.64 -8.04
C ILE A 21 -8.94 11.51 -6.55
N LYS A 22 -10.02 12.16 -6.08
CA LYS A 22 -10.43 12.08 -4.68
C LYS A 22 -10.77 10.64 -4.27
N LYS A 23 -11.43 9.88 -5.15
CA LYS A 23 -11.76 8.47 -4.94
C LYS A 23 -10.50 7.61 -4.85
N HIS A 24 -9.51 7.86 -5.70
CA HIS A 24 -8.22 7.17 -5.65
C HIS A 24 -7.51 7.41 -4.33
N PHE A 25 -7.39 8.67 -3.89
CA PHE A 25 -6.80 8.99 -2.58
C PHE A 25 -7.50 8.24 -1.44
N ASN A 26 -8.83 8.25 -1.40
CA ASN A 26 -9.57 7.55 -0.35
C ASN A 26 -9.41 6.01 -0.40
N ASN A 27 -8.96 5.44 -1.53
CA ASN A 27 -8.67 4.01 -1.65
C ASN A 27 -7.26 3.65 -1.13
N THR A 28 -6.32 4.60 -1.09
CA THR A 28 -4.90 4.29 -0.90
C THR A 28 -4.21 5.10 0.20
N ASP A 29 -4.86 6.11 0.78
CA ASP A 29 -4.23 7.02 1.75
C ASP A 29 -3.92 6.36 3.10
N ARG A 30 -4.76 5.40 3.52
CA ARG A 30 -4.73 4.81 4.85
C ARG A 30 -4.12 3.40 4.88
N GLY A 31 -3.05 3.25 5.64
CA GLY A 31 -2.39 1.98 5.92
C GLY A 31 -3.12 1.10 6.94
N ASP A 32 -4.07 1.66 7.71
CA ASP A 32 -5.00 0.87 8.54
C ASP A 32 -6.20 0.32 7.74
N PHE A 33 -6.23 0.62 6.43
CA PHE A 33 -7.28 0.23 5.50
C PHE A 33 -8.71 0.53 5.98
N GLY A 34 -8.89 1.59 6.77
CA GLY A 34 -10.21 2.00 7.27
C GLY A 34 -10.72 1.15 8.43
N TRP A 35 -9.85 0.39 9.09
CA TRP A 35 -10.18 -0.40 10.28
C TRP A 35 -10.76 0.49 11.39
N GLY A 36 -12.04 0.30 11.68
CA GLY A 36 -12.77 1.05 12.71
C GLY A 36 -13.15 2.47 12.36
N SER A 37 -13.03 2.86 11.08
CA SER A 37 -13.64 4.08 10.58
C SER A 37 -15.14 3.92 10.29
N ASP A 38 -15.60 2.68 10.12
CA ASP A 38 -16.96 2.35 9.69
C ASP A 38 -17.52 1.18 10.51
N GLY A 39 -18.72 1.36 11.07
CA GLY A 39 -19.42 0.36 11.87
C GLY A 39 -19.80 0.86 13.27
N THR A 40 -20.51 0.03 14.02
CA THR A 40 -20.82 0.30 15.42
C THR A 40 -19.57 0.13 16.28
N PRO A 41 -19.34 1.01 17.28
CA PRO A 41 -18.26 0.85 18.22
C PRO A 41 -18.32 -0.54 18.89
N GLN A 42 -17.33 -1.39 18.62
CA GLN A 42 -17.20 -2.69 19.29
C GLN A 42 -16.75 -2.47 20.74
N LYS A 43 -17.72 -2.35 21.64
CA LYS A 43 -17.49 -2.22 23.08
C LYS A 43 -17.64 -3.60 23.74
N PRO A 44 -16.58 -4.16 24.33
CA PRO A 44 -16.71 -5.41 25.07
C PRO A 44 -17.63 -5.21 26.28
N GLU A 45 -18.69 -6.01 26.39
CA GLU A 45 -19.67 -5.93 27.48
C GLU A 45 -19.08 -6.29 28.85
N ASN A 46 -18.14 -7.24 28.86
CA ASN A 46 -17.51 -7.74 30.09
C ASN A 46 -16.18 -7.05 30.37
N LYS A 47 -15.85 -6.82 31.65
CA LYS A 47 -14.50 -6.38 32.06
C LYS A 47 -13.44 -7.44 31.71
N SER A 48 -12.21 -6.99 31.50
CA SER A 48 -11.09 -7.91 31.25
C SER A 48 -10.78 -8.71 32.51
N LYS A 49 -10.65 -10.04 32.39
CA LYS A 49 -10.32 -10.96 33.48
C LYS A 49 -8.82 -11.01 33.80
N SER A 50 -7.96 -10.57 32.87
CA SER A 50 -6.50 -10.57 33.06
C SER A 50 -5.81 -9.44 32.31
N LYS A 51 -4.56 -9.15 32.68
CA LYS A 51 -3.69 -8.20 31.96
C LYS A 51 -3.43 -8.67 30.52
N PHE A 52 -3.30 -9.97 30.31
CA PHE A 52 -3.13 -10.57 28.99
C PHE A 52 -4.38 -10.36 28.12
N GLN A 53 -5.57 -10.63 28.65
CA GLN A 53 -6.81 -10.35 27.92
C GLN A 53 -6.96 -8.85 27.61
N SER A 54 -6.56 -7.97 28.53
CA SER A 54 -6.61 -6.52 28.31
C SER A 54 -5.69 -6.10 27.16
N PHE A 55 -4.50 -6.70 27.08
CA PHE A 55 -3.54 -6.44 26.01
C PHE A 55 -4.11 -6.79 24.63
N PHE A 56 -4.69 -7.98 24.46
CA PHE A 56 -5.30 -8.39 23.19
C PHE A 56 -6.52 -7.56 22.84
N ARG A 57 -7.34 -7.21 23.83
CA ARG A 57 -8.50 -6.33 23.64
C ARG A 57 -8.08 -4.93 23.18
N ASP A 58 -7.02 -4.37 23.75
CA ASP A 58 -6.47 -3.07 23.34
C ASP A 58 -5.91 -3.09 21.91
N PHE A 59 -5.48 -4.25 21.41
CA PHE A 59 -4.98 -4.43 20.06
C PHE A 59 -6.11 -4.67 19.05
N TYR A 60 -7.08 -5.51 19.41
CA TYR A 60 -8.17 -5.93 18.53
C TYR A 60 -9.29 -4.90 18.42
N TYR A 61 -9.73 -4.31 19.54
CA TYR A 61 -10.84 -3.37 19.53
C TYR A 61 -10.42 -1.98 19.04
N GLN A 62 -11.31 -1.37 18.27
CA GLN A 62 -11.10 -0.08 17.60
C GLN A 62 -10.97 1.10 18.57
N GLN A 63 -11.47 0.94 19.80
CA GLN A 63 -11.44 1.92 20.90
C GLN A 63 -10.34 1.63 21.93
N GLY A 64 -9.48 0.65 21.67
CA GLY A 64 -8.37 0.31 22.55
C GLY A 64 -7.44 1.50 22.76
N LYS A 65 -6.81 1.59 23.94
CA LYS A 65 -5.86 2.68 24.23
C LYS A 65 -4.67 2.70 23.26
N ARG A 66 -4.37 1.55 22.66
CA ARG A 66 -3.22 1.34 21.77
C ARG A 66 -3.56 1.41 20.28
N THR A 67 -4.82 1.57 19.91
CA THR A 67 -5.25 1.56 18.51
C THR A 67 -4.61 2.70 17.71
N ARG A 68 -4.39 3.88 18.33
CA ARG A 68 -3.67 4.99 17.66
C ARG A 68 -2.23 4.62 17.31
N THR A 69 -1.52 3.99 18.22
CA THR A 69 -0.14 3.53 18.01
C THR A 69 -0.09 2.43 16.95
N LEU A 70 -1.04 1.50 16.97
CA LEU A 70 -1.16 0.46 15.95
C LEU A 70 -1.38 1.05 14.55
N ARG A 71 -2.32 1.99 14.40
CA ARG A 71 -2.56 2.70 13.12
C ARG A 71 -1.32 3.41 12.60
N PHE A 72 -0.52 3.99 13.50
CA PHE A 72 0.75 4.61 13.12
C PHE A 72 1.73 3.60 12.53
N TYR A 73 1.92 2.44 13.17
CA TYR A 73 2.77 1.38 12.62
C TYR A 73 2.24 0.82 11.30
N MET A 74 0.92 0.64 11.18
CA MET A 74 0.27 0.22 9.93
C MET A 74 0.55 1.23 8.80
N GLN A 75 0.49 2.54 9.09
CA GLN A 75 0.83 3.57 8.12
C GLN A 75 2.30 3.53 7.70
N ILE A 76 3.23 3.28 8.64
CA ILE A 76 4.66 3.11 8.31
C ILE A 76 4.85 1.91 7.37
N LEU A 77 4.27 0.75 7.69
CA LEU A 77 4.36 -0.45 6.85
C LEU A 77 3.76 -0.22 5.47
N TRP A 78 2.68 0.56 5.40
CA TRP A 78 2.05 0.93 4.14
C TRP A 78 2.94 1.83 3.29
N ILE A 79 3.53 2.88 3.88
CA ILE A 79 4.49 3.75 3.18
C ILE A 79 5.71 2.96 2.72
N PHE A 80 6.23 2.05 3.56
CA PHE A 80 7.34 1.15 3.19
C PHE A 80 6.99 0.28 1.97
N THR A 81 5.75 -0.22 1.91
CA THR A 81 5.24 -0.99 0.77
C THR A 81 5.15 -0.14 -0.49
N LEU A 82 4.56 1.05 -0.40
CA LEU A 82 4.44 1.97 -1.54
C LEU A 82 5.81 2.40 -2.07
N PHE A 83 6.77 2.63 -1.16
CA PHE A 83 8.13 2.97 -1.53
C PHE A 83 8.84 1.82 -2.26
N GLY A 84 8.70 0.59 -1.76
CA GLY A 84 9.17 -0.61 -2.49
C GLY A 84 8.57 -0.71 -3.88
N MET A 85 7.27 -0.47 -4.03
CA MET A 85 6.62 -0.47 -5.35
C MET A 85 7.19 0.62 -6.28
N TYR A 86 7.42 1.82 -5.76
CA TYR A 86 8.05 2.91 -6.51
C TYR A 86 9.47 2.55 -6.99
N LEU A 87 10.23 1.80 -6.19
CA LEU A 87 11.56 1.34 -6.60
C LEU A 87 11.53 0.40 -7.81
N THR A 88 10.41 -0.28 -8.10
CA THR A 88 10.28 -1.08 -9.33
C THR A 88 10.20 -0.24 -10.61
N THR A 89 9.85 1.04 -10.52
CA THR A 89 9.80 1.94 -11.70
C THR A 89 11.08 2.75 -11.86
N VAL A 90 11.77 3.05 -10.76
CA VAL A 90 13.03 3.82 -10.74
C VAL A 90 14.28 2.93 -10.80
N SER A 91 14.08 1.62 -10.71
CA SER A 91 15.12 0.60 -10.66
C SER A 91 16.29 0.89 -11.61
N PHE A 92 17.50 0.90 -11.04
CA PHE A 92 18.73 1.41 -11.66
C PHE A 92 19.35 0.48 -12.72
N ASP A 93 18.83 -0.74 -12.85
CA ASP A 93 19.25 -1.68 -13.87
C ASP A 93 18.25 -1.63 -15.03
N LYS A 94 18.72 -1.45 -16.26
CA LYS A 94 17.94 -1.63 -17.50
C LYS A 94 17.59 -3.11 -17.74
N LYS A 95 17.16 -3.83 -16.70
CA LYS A 95 16.63 -5.18 -16.85
C LYS A 95 15.29 -5.08 -17.57
N GLN A 96 15.09 -5.93 -18.57
CA GLN A 96 13.78 -6.08 -19.18
C GLN A 96 12.78 -6.52 -18.11
N ILE A 97 11.60 -5.90 -18.11
CA ILE A 97 10.50 -6.24 -17.20
C ILE A 97 10.14 -7.70 -17.46
N SER A 98 10.21 -8.54 -16.42
CA SER A 98 9.80 -9.94 -16.53
C SER A 98 8.29 -10.04 -16.77
N TYR A 99 7.85 -11.04 -17.54
CA TYR A 99 6.41 -11.32 -17.73
C TYR A 99 5.66 -11.43 -16.38
N ARG A 100 6.31 -11.99 -15.34
CA ARG A 100 5.71 -12.10 -14.00
C ARG A 100 5.46 -10.73 -13.37
N GLU A 101 6.44 -9.83 -13.49
CA GLU A 101 6.33 -8.45 -12.97
C GLU A 101 5.26 -7.68 -13.73
N LEU A 102 5.20 -7.84 -15.07
CA LEU A 102 4.16 -7.24 -15.90
C LEU A 102 2.75 -7.69 -15.48
N ILE A 103 2.55 -8.99 -15.26
CA ILE A 103 1.27 -9.53 -14.78
C ILE A 103 0.89 -8.91 -13.43
N ILE A 104 1.82 -8.80 -12.48
CA ILE A 104 1.55 -8.18 -11.17
C ILE A 104 1.15 -6.71 -11.33
N LYS A 105 1.90 -5.95 -12.14
CA LYS A 105 1.59 -4.53 -12.43
C LYS A 105 0.21 -4.38 -13.06
N LEU A 106 -0.13 -5.22 -14.05
CA LEU A 106 -1.45 -5.23 -14.69
C LEU A 106 -2.57 -5.61 -13.72
N THR A 107 -2.35 -6.58 -12.83
CA THR A 107 -3.33 -6.94 -11.78
C THR A 107 -3.60 -5.76 -10.85
N ILE A 108 -2.56 -5.04 -10.43
CA ILE A 108 -2.71 -3.84 -9.56
C ILE A 108 -3.46 -2.74 -10.31
N ILE A 109 -3.13 -2.48 -11.58
CA ILE A 109 -3.84 -1.49 -12.41
C ILE A 109 -5.32 -1.89 -12.56
N GLY A 110 -5.59 -3.16 -12.88
CA GLY A 110 -6.94 -3.70 -12.99
C GLY A 110 -7.73 -3.57 -11.68
N ALA A 111 -7.09 -3.86 -10.54
CA ALA A 111 -7.68 -3.65 -9.22
C ALA A 111 -8.01 -2.18 -8.96
N MET A 112 -7.11 -1.26 -9.27
CA MET A 112 -7.36 0.18 -9.13
C MET A 112 -8.51 0.64 -10.03
N MET A 113 -8.54 0.19 -11.29
CA MET A 113 -9.62 0.49 -12.22
C MET A 113 -10.97 -0.04 -11.71
N PHE A 114 -10.99 -1.29 -11.22
CA PHE A 114 -12.17 -1.89 -10.62
C PHE A 114 -12.70 -1.04 -9.45
N LEU A 115 -11.83 -0.62 -8.52
CA LEU A 115 -12.22 0.24 -7.42
C LEU A 115 -12.73 1.62 -7.90
N LEU A 116 -12.09 2.21 -8.91
CA LEU A 116 -12.52 3.50 -9.45
C LEU A 116 -13.87 3.43 -10.17
N LEU A 117 -14.18 2.32 -10.83
CA LEU A 117 -15.46 2.10 -11.52
C LEU A 117 -16.61 1.77 -10.55
N PHE A 118 -16.36 0.92 -9.55
CA PHE A 118 -17.37 0.40 -8.62
C PHE A 118 -17.32 1.07 -7.23
N GLU A 119 -17.63 0.37 -6.15
CA GLU A 119 -17.74 0.90 -4.77
C GLU A 119 -16.42 1.39 -4.14
N GLY A 120 -15.40 1.78 -4.92
CA GLY A 120 -14.23 2.45 -4.36
C GLY A 120 -14.57 3.80 -3.71
N GLY A 121 -13.60 4.32 -2.99
CA GLY A 121 -13.72 5.46 -2.08
C GLY A 121 -13.44 5.09 -0.63
N ARG A 122 -13.00 3.84 -0.37
CA ARG A 122 -12.52 3.38 0.94
C ARG A 122 -11.38 2.41 0.78
N SER A 123 -10.39 2.51 1.66
CA SER A 123 -9.16 1.72 1.63
C SER A 123 -9.35 0.23 1.97
N ARG A 124 -10.46 -0.19 2.61
CA ARG A 124 -10.70 -1.60 2.97
C ARG A 124 -10.81 -2.55 1.78
N TYR A 125 -11.29 -2.04 0.65
CA TYR A 125 -11.41 -2.85 -0.56
C TYR A 125 -10.04 -3.19 -1.16
N LEU A 126 -8.96 -2.55 -0.68
CA LEU A 126 -7.59 -2.87 -1.07
C LEU A 126 -7.07 -4.15 -0.42
N ILE A 127 -7.65 -4.59 0.70
CA ILE A 127 -7.16 -5.71 1.51
C ILE A 127 -7.02 -6.99 0.67
N GLN A 128 -7.99 -7.28 -0.19
CA GLN A 128 -7.97 -8.46 -1.07
C GLN A 128 -6.84 -8.44 -2.13
N PHE A 129 -6.33 -7.25 -2.46
CA PHE A 129 -5.28 -7.06 -3.46
C PHE A 129 -3.89 -6.92 -2.84
N LEU A 130 -3.78 -6.80 -1.51
CA LEU A 130 -2.51 -6.60 -0.80
C LEU A 130 -1.40 -7.61 -1.14
N PRO A 131 -1.68 -8.90 -1.37
CA PRO A 131 -0.62 -9.84 -1.77
C PRO A 131 0.17 -9.36 -3.00
N PHE A 132 -0.50 -8.77 -3.99
CA PHE A 132 0.15 -8.24 -5.19
C PHE A 132 0.97 -6.98 -4.90
N PHE A 133 0.48 -6.11 -4.02
CA PHE A 133 1.20 -4.91 -3.57
C PHE A 133 2.51 -5.30 -2.86
N TYR A 134 2.44 -6.26 -1.95
CA TYR A 134 3.62 -6.75 -1.22
C TYR A 134 4.61 -7.46 -2.14
N LEU A 135 4.14 -8.27 -3.10
CA LEU A 135 5.01 -8.91 -4.09
C LEU A 135 5.74 -7.87 -4.95
N LEU A 136 5.04 -6.87 -5.46
CA LEU A 136 5.67 -5.82 -6.27
C LEU A 136 6.63 -4.98 -5.43
N SER A 137 6.28 -4.67 -4.19
CA SER A 137 7.17 -3.99 -3.24
C SER A 137 8.46 -4.78 -2.99
N ALA A 138 8.34 -6.09 -2.76
CA ALA A 138 9.49 -6.95 -2.53
C ALA A 138 10.46 -6.97 -3.72
N ILE A 139 9.94 -7.02 -4.95
CA ILE A 139 10.75 -6.91 -6.18
C ILE A 139 11.55 -5.60 -6.21
N GLY A 140 10.93 -4.47 -5.81
CA GLY A 140 11.62 -3.18 -5.79
C GLY A 140 12.68 -3.07 -4.69
N TRP A 141 12.44 -3.69 -3.53
CA TRP A 141 13.47 -3.77 -2.48
C TRP A 141 14.63 -4.69 -2.88
N GLU A 142 14.34 -5.83 -3.53
CA GLU A 142 15.35 -6.74 -4.07
C GLU A 142 16.28 -6.01 -5.07
N SER A 143 15.73 -5.14 -5.92
CA SER A 143 16.54 -4.40 -6.89
C SER A 143 17.54 -3.44 -6.22
N VAL A 144 17.15 -2.78 -5.12
CA VAL A 144 18.05 -1.92 -4.35
C VAL A 144 19.15 -2.74 -3.66
N LEU A 145 18.80 -3.89 -3.07
CA LEU A 145 19.76 -4.77 -2.42
C LEU A 145 20.79 -5.32 -3.41
N THR A 146 20.33 -5.79 -4.57
CA THR A 146 21.20 -6.33 -5.62
C THR A 146 22.11 -5.26 -6.22
N ALA A 147 21.60 -4.04 -6.47
CA ALA A 147 22.40 -2.91 -6.91
C ALA A 147 23.48 -2.52 -5.89
N THR A 148 23.13 -2.49 -4.60
CA THR A 148 24.07 -2.16 -3.52
C THR A 148 25.19 -3.22 -3.40
N ASN A 149 24.83 -4.50 -3.46
CA ASN A 149 25.78 -5.61 -3.41
C ASN A 149 26.74 -5.60 -4.62
N ARG A 150 26.24 -5.27 -5.81
CA ARG A 150 27.04 -5.14 -7.02
C ARG A 150 28.06 -4.01 -6.90
N ARG A 151 27.63 -2.81 -6.48
CA ARG A 151 28.54 -1.67 -6.26
C ARG A 151 29.63 -2.00 -5.24
N LYS A 152 29.27 -2.69 -4.15
CA LYS A 152 30.26 -3.14 -3.15
C LYS A 152 31.31 -4.05 -3.80
N LYS A 153 30.90 -5.00 -4.65
CA LYS A 153 31.82 -5.90 -5.37
C LYS A 153 32.73 -5.15 -6.35
N GLU A 154 32.19 -4.18 -7.08
CA GLU A 154 32.94 -3.33 -8.03
C GLU A 154 33.98 -2.46 -7.30
N ASN A 155 33.62 -1.86 -6.16
CA ASN A 155 34.55 -1.08 -5.34
C ASN A 155 35.71 -1.94 -4.81
N VAL A 156 35.42 -3.15 -4.33
CA VAL A 156 36.44 -4.09 -3.85
C VAL A 156 37.39 -4.48 -4.99
N LYS A 157 36.87 -4.80 -6.18
CA LYS A 157 37.69 -5.13 -7.36
C LYS A 157 38.60 -3.97 -7.77
N THR A 158 38.08 -2.74 -7.74
CA THR A 158 38.83 -1.53 -8.08
C THR A 158 39.97 -1.28 -7.09
N PHE A 159 39.73 -1.47 -5.79
CA PHE A 159 40.74 -1.32 -4.75
C PHE A 159 41.93 -2.27 -4.96
N TYR A 160 41.69 -3.57 -5.15
CA TYR A 160 42.77 -4.54 -5.39
C TYR A 160 43.56 -4.26 -6.68
N SER A 161 42.89 -3.76 -7.72
CA SER A 161 43.57 -3.39 -8.98
C SER A 161 44.47 -2.17 -8.83
N SER A 162 44.18 -1.27 -7.88
CA SER A 162 44.97 -0.05 -7.63
C SER A 162 46.17 -0.26 -6.70
N THR A 163 46.15 -1.31 -5.85
CA THR A 163 47.22 -1.62 -4.89
C THR A 163 48.26 -2.63 -5.39
N MET A 164 47.98 -3.29 -6.53
CA MET A 164 48.87 -4.27 -7.16
C MET A 164 49.74 -3.67 -8.27
N LEU A 165 49.71 -2.34 -8.42
CA LEU A 165 50.63 -1.51 -9.22
C LEU A 165 51.58 -0.79 -8.27
#